data_AF-A0A1R4IZB2-F1
#
_entry.id   AF-A0A1R4IZB2-F1
#
_cell.length_a   1.000
_cell.length_b   1.000
_cell.length_c   1.000
_cell.angle_alpha   90.00
_cell.angle_beta   90.00
_cell.angle_gamma   90.00
#
_symmetry.space_group_name_H-M   'P 1'
#
loop_
_entity.id
_entity.type
_entity.pdbx_description
1 polymer ?
#
loop_
_entity_poly.entity_id
_entity_poly.type
_entity_poly.pdbx_seq_one_letter_code
_entity_poly.pdbx_strand_id
1 'polypeptide(L)'
;MQRNETHLDFQTTATYLTQVQPLVDAGQAVPLFSVGELDGNEIVRDPNLPDVPTLSEIVGGDSLAYRAFRSFAAPGFFFQKGLWTNSETDQRVLDNYDSMVKALNADPEFLDEAKDALGGYSLLSGPEVRDQFRSALTIPEDVLNYTKDFLLNKHGSALH
;
A
#
# COMPACT_ATOMS: atom_id res chain seq x y z
N MET A 1 -2.27 -18.89 -5.12
CA MET A 1 -2.97 -20.09 -5.65
C MET A 1 -2.95 -20.00 -7.16
N GLN A 2 -2.14 -20.82 -7.81
CA GLN A 2 -1.94 -20.78 -9.26
C GLN A 2 -3.17 -21.37 -9.96
N ARG A 3 -4.11 -20.51 -10.38
CA ARG A 3 -5.16 -20.90 -11.33
C ARG A 3 -4.57 -20.81 -12.73
N ASN A 4 -4.69 -21.91 -13.46
CA ASN A 4 -4.07 -22.25 -14.74
C ASN A 4 -4.46 -21.35 -15.94
N GLU A 5 -4.82 -20.09 -15.71
CA GLU A 5 -5.28 -19.14 -16.74
C GLU A 5 -4.59 -17.76 -16.64
N THR A 6 -3.73 -17.52 -15.63
CA THR A 6 -2.96 -16.28 -15.57
C THR A 6 -1.60 -16.53 -14.90
N HIS A 7 -0.51 -16.32 -15.63
CA HIS A 7 0.87 -16.37 -15.10
C HIS A 7 1.25 -15.10 -14.29
N LEU A 8 0.25 -14.34 -13.84
CA LEU A 8 0.42 -13.12 -13.06
C LEU A 8 -0.18 -13.36 -11.69
N ASP A 9 0.56 -13.00 -10.66
CA ASP A 9 0.15 -13.14 -9.28
C ASP A 9 0.55 -11.89 -8.49
N PHE A 10 -0.22 -11.57 -7.46
CA PHE A 10 0.05 -10.48 -6.53
C PHE A 10 0.30 -11.06 -5.15
N GLN A 11 1.41 -10.67 -4.53
CA GLN A 11 1.81 -11.14 -3.22
C GLN A 11 2.16 -9.96 -2.31
N THR A 12 1.95 -10.14 -1.01
CA THR A 12 2.49 -9.20 -0.01
C THR A 12 4.01 -9.29 0.02
N THR A 13 4.70 -8.23 0.44
CA THR A 13 6.18 -8.19 0.48
C THR A 13 6.75 -9.35 1.29
N ALA A 14 6.20 -9.66 2.46
CA ALA A 14 6.64 -10.80 3.28
C ALA A 14 6.52 -12.14 2.54
N THR A 15 5.39 -12.38 1.84
CA THR A 15 5.20 -13.60 1.04
C THR A 15 6.12 -13.63 -0.17
N TYR A 16 6.34 -12.47 -0.82
CA TYR A 16 7.25 -12.37 -1.96
C TYR A 16 8.67 -12.75 -1.54
N LEU A 17 9.20 -12.15 -0.47
CA LEU A 17 10.56 -12.41 0.00
C LEU A 17 10.78 -13.88 0.39
N THR A 18 9.78 -14.51 1.00
CA THR A 18 9.90 -15.89 1.50
C THR A 18 9.61 -16.96 0.46
N GLN A 19 8.68 -16.71 -0.47
CA GLN A 19 8.16 -17.75 -1.39
C GLN A 19 8.45 -17.47 -2.88
N VAL A 20 8.55 -16.21 -3.29
CA VAL A 20 8.68 -15.81 -4.70
C VAL A 20 10.12 -15.46 -5.05
N GLN A 21 10.86 -14.78 -4.17
CA GLN A 21 12.26 -14.43 -4.40
C GLN A 21 13.12 -15.65 -4.79
N PRO A 22 12.99 -16.84 -4.17
CA PRO A 22 13.73 -18.02 -4.61
C PRO A 22 13.41 -18.46 -6.05
N LEU A 23 12.17 -18.22 -6.52
CA LEU A 23 11.76 -18.51 -7.90
C LEU A 23 12.34 -17.48 -8.87
N VAL A 24 12.45 -16.22 -8.46
CA VAL A 24 13.10 -15.16 -9.24
C VAL A 24 14.59 -15.46 -9.39
N ASP A 25 15.26 -15.83 -8.30
CA ASP A 25 16.68 -16.21 -8.31
C ASP A 25 16.94 -17.43 -9.20
N ALA A 26 15.97 -18.36 -9.28
CA ALA A 26 16.00 -19.51 -10.17
C ALA A 26 15.59 -19.19 -11.63
N GLY A 27 15.24 -17.95 -11.95
CA GLY A 27 14.79 -17.54 -13.29
C GLY A 27 13.40 -18.07 -13.69
N GLN A 28 12.59 -18.47 -12.71
CA GLN A 28 11.26 -19.06 -12.90
C GLN A 28 10.13 -18.04 -12.71
N ALA A 29 10.43 -16.87 -12.15
CA ALA A 29 9.51 -15.76 -11.99
C ALA A 29 10.20 -14.44 -12.33
N VAL A 30 9.41 -13.43 -12.74
CA VAL A 30 9.90 -12.07 -13.01
C VAL A 30 9.03 -11.08 -12.24
N PRO A 31 9.58 -10.31 -11.29
CA PRO A 31 8.83 -9.25 -10.64
C PRO A 31 8.56 -8.14 -11.66
N LEU A 32 7.29 -7.77 -11.83
CA LEU A 32 6.91 -6.71 -12.77
C LEU A 32 7.00 -5.33 -12.13
N PHE A 33 6.35 -5.16 -10.97
CA PHE A 33 6.42 -3.93 -10.17
C PHE A 33 6.04 -4.21 -8.72
N SER A 34 6.40 -3.29 -7.83
CA SER A 34 5.90 -3.19 -6.47
C SER A 34 4.82 -2.10 -6.38
N VAL A 35 3.88 -2.26 -5.46
CA VAL A 35 2.94 -1.18 -5.11
C VAL A 35 3.70 -0.01 -4.47
N GLY A 36 4.88 -0.26 -3.91
CA GLY A 36 5.75 0.74 -3.29
C GLY A 36 5.47 0.92 -1.80
N GLU A 37 6.07 1.96 -1.22
CA GLU A 37 5.78 2.47 0.10
C GLU A 37 5.19 3.89 -0.02
N LEU A 38 4.25 4.24 0.87
CA LEU A 38 3.65 5.57 0.90
C LEU A 38 4.50 6.50 1.76
N ASP A 39 5.18 7.46 1.13
CA ASP A 39 5.92 8.53 1.78
C ASP A 39 5.18 9.86 1.61
N GLY A 40 4.56 10.32 2.70
CA GLY A 40 3.58 11.40 2.63
C GLY A 40 2.47 11.06 1.62
N ASN A 41 2.24 11.89 0.62
CA ASN A 41 1.24 11.56 -0.37
C ASN A 41 1.80 10.68 -1.51
N GLU A 42 3.11 10.60 -1.71
CA GLU A 42 3.73 9.96 -2.87
C GLU A 42 4.03 8.49 -2.63
N ILE A 43 4.01 7.70 -3.70
CA ILE A 43 4.44 6.30 -3.66
C ILE A 43 5.90 6.25 -4.11
N VAL A 44 6.76 5.78 -3.23
CA VAL A 44 8.19 5.57 -3.48
C VAL A 44 8.49 4.07 -3.63
N ARG A 45 9.69 3.72 -4.10
CA ARG A 45 10.12 2.32 -4.14
C ARG A 45 10.06 1.70 -2.75
N ASP A 46 9.57 0.48 -2.68
CA ASP A 46 9.56 -0.28 -1.44
C ASP A 46 11.02 -0.54 -0.99
N PRO A 47 11.42 -0.14 0.23
CA PRO A 47 12.78 -0.33 0.72
C PRO A 47 13.19 -1.80 0.80
N ASN A 48 12.23 -2.72 0.90
CA ASN A 48 12.49 -4.16 0.87
C ASN A 48 12.72 -4.71 -0.54
N LEU A 49 12.32 -3.96 -1.58
CA LEU A 49 12.39 -4.36 -2.99
C LEU A 49 13.01 -3.22 -3.84
N PRO A 50 14.21 -2.72 -3.51
CA PRO A 50 14.77 -1.51 -4.12
C PRO A 50 15.03 -1.63 -5.63
N ASP A 51 15.23 -2.86 -6.11
CA ASP A 51 15.48 -3.16 -7.52
C ASP A 51 14.19 -3.39 -8.33
N VAL A 52 13.03 -3.49 -7.67
CA VAL A 52 11.73 -3.65 -8.33
C VAL A 52 11.09 -2.28 -8.53
N PRO A 53 10.76 -1.88 -9.77
CA PRO A 53 10.17 -0.56 -10.02
C PRO A 53 8.77 -0.46 -9.42
N THR A 54 8.32 0.77 -9.15
CA THR A 54 6.92 1.08 -8.83
C THR A 54 6.09 1.14 -10.12
N LEU A 55 4.75 1.10 -9.97
CA LEU A 55 3.87 1.25 -11.12
C LEU A 55 4.08 2.59 -11.86
N SER A 56 4.35 3.68 -11.11
CA SER A 56 4.57 5.01 -11.70
C SER A 56 5.74 5.01 -12.68
N GLU A 57 6.83 4.30 -12.35
CA GLU A 57 8.02 4.18 -13.19
C GLU A 57 7.75 3.42 -14.49
N ILE A 58 6.77 2.51 -14.49
CA ILE A 58 6.39 1.74 -15.68
C ILE A 58 5.41 2.51 -16.57
N VAL A 59 4.42 3.20 -15.98
CA VAL A 59 3.35 3.85 -16.73
C VAL A 59 3.63 5.31 -17.10
N GLY A 60 4.81 5.83 -16.76
CA GLY A 60 5.27 7.15 -17.18
C GLY A 60 4.96 8.30 -16.20
N GLY A 61 5.09 8.06 -14.90
CA GLY A 61 4.91 9.06 -13.84
C GLY A 61 3.45 9.37 -13.55
N ASP A 62 3.13 10.66 -13.40
CA ASP A 62 1.83 11.18 -12.91
C ASP A 62 0.68 11.13 -13.94
N SER A 63 0.63 10.06 -14.73
CA SER A 63 -0.45 9.83 -15.70
C SER A 63 -1.81 9.72 -15.00
N LEU A 64 -2.90 9.99 -15.73
CA LEU A 64 -4.27 9.86 -15.20
C LEU A 64 -4.57 8.43 -14.71
N ALA A 65 -3.99 7.42 -15.38
CA ALA A 65 -4.07 6.02 -14.97
C ALA A 65 -3.34 5.77 -13.64
N TYR A 66 -2.15 6.35 -13.46
CA TYR A 66 -1.42 6.25 -12.20
C TYR A 66 -2.12 7.01 -11.07
N ARG A 67 -2.63 8.22 -11.32
CA ARG A 67 -3.42 8.97 -10.35
C ARG A 67 -4.68 8.22 -9.92
N ALA A 68 -5.34 7.54 -10.87
CA ALA A 68 -6.43 6.61 -10.55
C ALA A 68 -5.96 5.47 -9.66
N PHE A 69 -4.92 4.75 -10.05
CA PHE A 69 -4.34 3.68 -9.21
C PHE A 69 -4.02 4.15 -7.80
N ARG A 70 -3.27 5.26 -7.66
CA ARG A 70 -2.89 5.85 -6.37
C ARG A 70 -4.09 6.23 -5.51
N SER A 71 -5.15 6.77 -6.12
CA SER A 71 -6.38 7.17 -5.40
C SER A 71 -7.13 5.99 -4.77
N PHE A 72 -7.00 4.79 -5.34
CA PHE A 72 -7.59 3.57 -4.75
C PHE A 72 -6.59 2.80 -3.87
N ALA A 73 -5.31 2.79 -4.24
CA ALA A 73 -4.26 2.11 -3.49
C ALA A 73 -4.02 2.76 -2.13
N ALA A 74 -4.08 4.10 -2.03
CA ALA A 74 -3.82 4.79 -0.76
C ALA A 74 -4.75 4.35 0.38
N PRO A 75 -6.08 4.49 0.28
CA PRO A 75 -6.97 4.02 1.33
C PRO A 75 -7.09 2.49 1.36
N GLY A 76 -7.02 1.82 0.20
CA GLY A 76 -7.29 0.39 0.09
C GLY A 76 -6.13 -0.54 0.42
N PHE A 77 -4.89 -0.06 0.35
CA PHE A 77 -3.67 -0.85 0.57
C PHE A 77 -2.83 -0.29 1.72
N PHE A 78 -2.42 0.98 1.65
CA PHE A 78 -1.51 1.56 2.65
C PHE A 78 -2.17 1.78 4.01
N PHE A 79 -3.46 2.12 4.04
CA PHE A 79 -4.23 2.27 5.28
C PHE A 79 -5.11 1.05 5.63
N GLN A 80 -4.91 -0.09 4.96
CA GLN A 80 -5.82 -1.24 5.06
C GLN A 80 -5.79 -1.94 6.44
N LYS A 81 -4.66 -1.89 7.15
CA LYS A 81 -4.46 -2.54 8.47
C LYS A 81 -4.34 -1.50 9.59
N GLY A 82 -5.42 -0.73 9.80
CA GLY A 82 -5.47 0.31 10.84
C GLY A 82 -6.18 -0.13 12.12
N LEU A 83 -5.73 0.39 13.26
CA LEU A 83 -6.54 0.47 14.48
C LEU A 83 -7.29 1.81 14.47
N TRP A 84 -8.61 1.75 14.58
CA TRP A 84 -9.47 2.93 14.49
C TRP A 84 -10.19 3.18 15.82
N THR A 85 -10.40 4.45 16.13
CA THR A 85 -11.16 4.90 17.31
C THR A 85 -12.36 5.72 16.87
N ASN A 86 -13.37 5.82 17.73
CA ASN A 86 -14.54 6.66 17.48
C ASN A 86 -14.18 8.14 17.69
N SER A 87 -14.93 9.05 17.08
CA SER A 87 -14.68 10.50 17.20
C SER A 87 -14.78 11.03 18.63
N GLU A 88 -15.48 10.31 19.51
CA GLU A 88 -15.69 10.67 20.92
C GLU A 88 -14.67 10.04 21.87
N THR A 89 -13.68 9.30 21.34
CA THR A 89 -12.64 8.69 22.16
C THR A 89 -11.82 9.76 22.89
N ASP A 90 -11.65 9.57 24.20
CA ASP A 90 -10.90 10.47 25.09
C ASP A 90 -9.46 10.67 24.57
N GLN A 91 -8.99 11.92 24.59
CA GLN A 91 -7.65 12.30 24.13
C GLN A 91 -6.54 11.47 24.81
N ARG A 92 -6.70 11.13 26.09
CA ARG A 92 -5.74 10.30 26.82
C ARG A 92 -5.58 8.92 26.19
N VAL A 93 -6.64 8.36 25.62
CA VAL A 93 -6.57 7.06 24.93
C VAL A 93 -5.80 7.23 23.62
N LEU A 94 -6.03 8.31 22.88
CA LEU A 94 -5.29 8.62 21.65
C LEU A 94 -3.78 8.79 21.92
N ASP A 95 -3.43 9.51 22.98
CA ASP A 95 -2.04 9.76 23.38
C ASP A 95 -1.34 8.46 23.80
N ASN A 96 -2.08 7.54 24.44
CA ASN A 96 -1.55 6.21 24.77
C ASN A 96 -1.26 5.38 23.52
N TYR A 97 -2.13 5.39 22.51
CA TYR A 97 -1.88 4.69 21.24
C TYR A 97 -0.70 5.30 20.48
N ASP A 98 -0.59 6.63 20.45
CA ASP A 98 0.55 7.33 19.85
C ASP A 98 1.87 6.94 20.53
N SER A 99 1.88 6.94 21.87
CA SER A 99 3.04 6.53 22.66
C SER A 99 3.41 5.06 22.44
N MET A 100 2.41 4.18 22.33
CA MET A 100 2.60 2.76 22.05
C MET A 100 3.24 2.55 20.67
N VAL A 101 2.74 3.22 19.62
CA VAL A 101 3.30 3.13 18.27
C VAL A 101 4.77 3.56 18.26
N LYS A 102 5.09 4.68 18.92
CA LYS A 102 6.48 5.16 19.04
C LYS A 102 7.38 4.18 19.79
N ALA A 103 6.88 3.57 20.87
CA ALA A 103 7.62 2.56 21.61
C ALA A 103 7.90 1.31 20.78
N LEU A 104 6.90 0.80 20.05
CA LEU A 104 7.04 -0.37 19.19
C LEU A 104 8.02 -0.12 18.04
N ASN A 105 7.93 1.05 17.38
CA ASN A 105 8.88 1.40 16.32
C ASN A 105 10.32 1.60 16.83
N ALA A 106 10.51 1.86 18.13
CA ALA A 106 11.82 1.96 18.76
C ALA A 106 12.34 0.63 19.31
N ASP A 107 11.53 -0.43 19.28
CA ASP A 107 11.86 -1.75 19.80
C ASP A 107 12.41 -2.66 18.69
N PRO A 108 13.71 -2.99 18.71
CA PRO A 108 14.32 -3.84 17.69
C PRO A 108 13.76 -5.27 17.66
N GLU A 109 13.33 -5.81 18.80
CA GLU A 109 12.75 -7.16 18.89
C GLU A 109 11.39 -7.19 18.18
N PHE A 110 10.56 -6.18 18.44
CA PHE A 110 9.30 -6.00 17.72
C PHE A 110 9.51 -5.87 16.20
N LEU A 111 10.46 -5.03 15.77
CA LEU A 111 10.73 -4.84 14.35
C LEU A 111 11.24 -6.11 13.67
N ASP A 112 12.01 -6.93 14.38
CA ASP A 112 12.50 -8.21 13.86
C ASP A 112 11.35 -9.22 13.69
N GLU A 113 10.50 -9.39 14.72
CA GLU A 113 9.31 -10.24 14.64
C GLU A 113 8.31 -9.75 13.58
N ALA A 114 8.18 -8.44 13.40
CA ALA A 114 7.30 -7.83 12.42
C ALA A 114 7.74 -8.06 10.97
N LYS A 115 8.97 -8.52 10.69
CA LYS A 115 9.43 -8.80 9.32
C LYS A 115 8.56 -9.83 8.62
N ASP A 116 8.26 -10.93 9.30
CA ASP A 116 7.51 -12.04 8.70
C ASP A 116 6.01 -11.71 8.56
N ALA A 117 5.47 -10.91 9.49
CA ALA A 117 4.05 -10.59 9.53
C ALA A 117 3.68 -9.34 8.71
N LEU A 118 4.54 -8.33 8.73
CA LEU A 118 4.29 -7.00 8.18
C LEU A 118 5.30 -6.59 7.11
N GLY A 119 6.45 -7.26 6.97
CA GLY A 119 7.52 -6.83 6.06
C GLY A 119 8.48 -5.83 6.70
N GLY A 120 8.46 -5.69 8.04
CA GLY A 120 9.41 -4.86 8.79
C GLY A 120 9.17 -3.35 8.65
N TYR A 121 8.04 -2.93 8.08
CA TYR A 121 7.67 -1.51 8.02
C TYR A 121 7.36 -0.96 9.40
N SER A 122 7.72 0.29 9.62
CA SER A 122 7.31 1.04 10.80
C SER A 122 5.79 1.22 10.83
N LEU A 123 5.22 1.18 12.03
CA LEU A 123 3.82 1.50 12.26
C LEU A 123 3.57 3.00 12.09
N LEU A 124 2.42 3.36 11.54
CA LEU A 124 1.99 4.74 11.37
C LEU A 124 1.16 5.18 12.58
N SER A 125 1.52 6.30 13.20
CA SER A 125 0.73 6.87 14.30
C SER A 125 -0.40 7.76 13.77
N GLY A 126 -1.61 7.56 14.29
CA GLY A 126 -2.80 8.28 13.84
C GLY A 126 -2.67 9.81 13.83
N PRO A 127 -2.15 10.47 14.90
CA PRO A 127 -1.89 11.91 14.90
C PRO A 127 -0.93 12.39 13.80
N GLU A 128 0.05 11.57 13.41
CA GLU A 128 1.08 11.92 12.42
C GLU A 128 0.52 11.85 10.99
N VAL A 129 -0.34 10.87 10.70
CA VAL A 129 -0.84 10.61 9.34
C VAL A 129 -2.30 11.00 9.12
N ARG A 130 -2.95 11.67 10.08
CA ARG A 130 -4.40 11.97 10.02
C ARG A 130 -4.81 12.72 8.76
N ASP A 131 -4.07 13.76 8.41
CA ASP A 131 -4.42 14.62 7.28
C ASP A 131 -4.10 13.94 5.95
N GLN A 132 -3.01 13.17 5.89
CA GLN A 132 -2.68 12.28 4.78
C GLN A 132 -3.79 11.24 4.55
N PHE A 133 -4.28 10.58 5.61
CA PHE A 133 -5.39 9.65 5.52
C PHE A 133 -6.67 10.32 5.00
N ARG A 134 -7.03 11.49 5.53
CA ARG A 134 -8.21 12.25 5.05
C ARG A 134 -8.06 12.65 3.58
N SER A 135 -6.87 13.06 3.16
CA SER A 135 -6.57 13.34 1.75
C SER A 135 -6.73 12.09 0.89
N ALA A 136 -6.27 10.94 1.38
CA ALA A 136 -6.36 9.66 0.65
C ALA A 136 -7.82 9.19 0.44
N LEU A 137 -8.77 9.66 1.26
CA LEU A 137 -10.20 9.39 1.08
C LEU A 137 -10.88 10.31 0.06
N THR A 138 -10.18 11.32 -0.46
CA THR A 138 -10.71 12.26 -1.45
C THR A 138 -10.20 11.89 -2.84
N ILE A 139 -11.12 11.60 -3.76
CA ILE A 139 -10.79 11.31 -5.16
C ILE A 139 -11.03 12.58 -6.00
N PRO A 140 -10.01 13.11 -6.70
CA PRO A 140 -10.19 14.23 -7.63
C PRO A 140 -11.25 13.92 -8.70
N GLU A 141 -12.01 14.94 -9.12
CA GLU A 141 -13.13 14.75 -10.06
C GLU A 141 -12.68 14.19 -11.42
N ASP A 142 -11.55 14.65 -11.94
CA ASP A 142 -10.98 14.15 -13.20
C ASP A 142 -10.59 12.66 -13.10
N VAL A 143 -10.02 12.25 -11.96
CA VAL A 143 -9.68 10.85 -11.65
C VAL A 143 -10.93 9.99 -11.51
N LEU A 144 -11.97 10.48 -10.82
CA LEU A 144 -13.22 9.75 -10.65
C LEU A 144 -13.91 9.53 -12.00
N ASN A 145 -14.00 10.59 -12.83
CA ASN A 145 -14.58 10.51 -14.16
C ASN A 145 -13.82 9.54 -15.06
N TYR A 146 -12.48 9.63 -15.07
CA TYR A 146 -11.64 8.68 -15.78
C TYR A 146 -11.89 7.23 -15.34
N THR A 147 -11.99 7.00 -14.02
CA THR A 147 -12.21 5.64 -13.49
C THR A 147 -13.59 5.11 -13.88
N LYS A 148 -14.64 5.95 -13.79
CA LYS A 148 -15.99 5.60 -14.22
C LYS A 148 -16.01 5.21 -15.70
N ASP A 149 -15.39 6.02 -16.55
CA ASP A 149 -15.32 5.76 -17.99
C ASP A 149 -14.51 4.50 -18.30
N PHE A 150 -13.40 4.28 -17.60
CA PHE A 150 -12.58 3.09 -17.77
C PHE A 150 -13.37 1.81 -17.42
N LEU A 151 -13.99 1.78 -16.24
CA LEU A 151 -14.75 0.60 -15.79
C LEU A 151 -15.97 0.34 -16.66
N LEU A 152 -16.69 1.39 -17.06
CA LEU A 152 -17.87 1.24 -17.91
C LEU A 152 -17.48 0.75 -19.32
N ASN A 153 -16.52 1.41 -19.96
CA ASN A 153 -16.20 1.17 -21.37
C ASN A 153 -15.34 -0.09 -21.57
N LYS A 154 -14.44 -0.42 -20.64
CA LYS A 154 -13.54 -1.59 -20.76
C LYS A 154 -14.08 -2.83 -20.07
N HIS A 155 -14.85 -2.67 -18.98
CA HIS A 155 -15.27 -3.78 -18.13
C HIS A 155 -16.79 -3.89 -17.96
N GLY A 156 -17.57 -3.04 -18.64
CA GLY A 156 -19.04 -3.07 -18.56
C GLY A 156 -19.59 -2.83 -17.15
N SER A 157 -18.79 -2.23 -16.26
CA SER A 157 -19.08 -2.12 -14.83
C SER A 157 -19.25 -0.66 -14.43
N ALA A 158 -20.38 -0.31 -13.82
CA ALA A 158 -20.64 1.04 -13.35
C ALA A 158 -20.07 1.24 -11.93
N LEU A 159 -19.37 2.35 -11.73
CA LEU A 159 -18.97 2.84 -10.42
C LEU A 159 -19.94 3.97 -10.03
N HIS A 160 -20.78 3.71 -9.02
CA HIS A 160 -21.81 4.63 -8.55
C HIS A 160 -21.26 5.61 -7.52
#